data_AF-A0A4Y8ZWK3-F1
#
_entry.id   AF-A0A4Y8ZWK3-F1
#
_cell.length_a   1.000
_cell.length_b   1.000
_cell.length_c   1.000
_cell.angle_alpha   90.00
_cell.angle_beta   90.00
_cell.angle_gamma   90.00
#
_symmetry.space_group_name_H-M   'P 1'
#
loop_
_entity.id
_entity.type
_entity.pdbx_description
1 polymer ?
#
loop_
_entity_poly.entity_id
_entity_poly.type
_entity_poly.pdbx_seq_one_letter_code
_entity_poly.pdbx_strand_id
1 'polypeptide(L)'
;MNFVVIGKDKGAGELRRRHRASHLRFVAGEQDKIVYAGPLIEDGRMIGSVFIFDMADRAALDAYLAGDPYFAEGIFETIEIYESRWMVPEREPGFLAAEAERAKAAE
;
A
#
# COMPACT_ATOMS: atom_id res chain seq x y z
N MET A 1 2.19 0.30 -12.57
CA MET A 1 0.99 1.06 -12.12
C MET A 1 1.05 1.11 -10.60
N ASN A 2 0.70 2.25 -9.99
CA ASN A 2 0.70 2.33 -8.55
C ASN A 2 -0.67 2.02 -7.97
N PHE A 3 -0.69 1.23 -6.90
CA PHE A 3 -1.90 0.93 -6.15
C PHE A 3 -1.71 1.30 -4.70
N VAL A 4 -2.70 1.96 -4.11
CA VAL A 4 -2.76 2.23 -2.68
C VAL A 4 -3.73 1.23 -2.07
N VAL A 5 -3.27 0.49 -1.06
CA VAL A 5 -4.07 -0.44 -0.27
C VAL A 5 -4.07 0.01 1.17
N ILE A 6 -5.25 0.27 1.72
CA ILE A 6 -5.45 0.66 3.11
C ILE A 6 -6.28 -0.44 3.77
N GLY A 7 -5.70 -1.09 4.79
CA GLY A 7 -6.38 -2.10 5.59
C GLY A 7 -6.51 -1.64 7.04
N LYS A 8 -7.72 -1.64 7.60
CA LYS A 8 -7.95 -1.41 9.04
C LYS A 8 -8.06 -2.75 9.75
N ASP A 9 -7.37 -2.92 10.88
CA ASP A 9 -7.34 -4.21 11.60
C ASP A 9 -8.68 -4.57 12.21
N LYS A 10 -8.98 -5.87 12.28
CA LYS A 10 -10.04 -6.41 13.14
C LYS A 10 -9.60 -6.35 14.60
N GLY A 11 -10.47 -5.80 15.45
CA GLY A 11 -10.31 -5.84 16.90
C GLY A 11 -8.99 -5.25 17.40
N ALA A 12 -8.49 -5.75 18.53
CA ALA A 12 -7.31 -5.19 19.22
C ALA A 12 -5.95 -5.71 18.70
N GLY A 13 -5.86 -6.08 17.41
CA GLY A 13 -4.60 -6.43 16.74
C GLY A 13 -3.99 -7.78 17.15
N GLU A 14 -4.77 -8.71 17.70
CA GLU A 14 -4.28 -10.07 18.05
C GLU A 14 -3.83 -10.84 16.80
N LEU A 15 -4.65 -10.84 15.75
CA LEU A 15 -4.34 -11.50 14.48
C LEU A 15 -3.08 -10.88 13.85
N ARG A 16 -2.95 -9.54 13.85
CA ARG A 16 -1.72 -8.86 13.43
C ARG A 16 -0.52 -9.42 14.16
N ARG A 17 -0.54 -9.49 15.49
CA ARG A 17 0.60 -10.01 16.28
C ARG A 17 0.92 -11.46 15.92
N ARG A 18 -0.11 -12.32 15.78
CA ARG A 18 0.03 -13.73 15.41
C ARG A 18 0.73 -13.90 14.04
N HIS A 19 0.33 -13.12 13.04
CA HIS A 19 0.82 -13.27 11.66
C HIS A 19 1.98 -12.32 11.31
N ARG A 20 2.42 -11.44 12.22
CA ARG A 20 3.45 -10.42 11.94
C ARG A 20 4.76 -11.01 11.43
N ALA A 21 5.24 -12.10 12.05
CA ALA A 21 6.51 -12.69 11.67
C ALA A 21 6.49 -13.30 10.27
N SER A 22 5.39 -13.95 9.87
CA SER A 22 5.24 -14.50 8.52
C SER A 22 5.05 -13.39 7.49
N HIS A 23 4.23 -12.38 7.81
CA HIS A 23 4.06 -11.20 6.98
C HIS A 23 5.38 -10.48 6.68
N LEU A 24 6.19 -10.20 7.72
CA LEU A 24 7.48 -9.54 7.53
C LEU A 24 8.46 -10.36 6.68
N ARG A 25 8.45 -11.69 6.81
CA ARG A 25 9.28 -12.57 5.95
C ARG A 25 8.80 -12.55 4.49
N PHE A 26 7.49 -12.56 4.27
CA PHE A 26 6.91 -12.47 2.94
C PHE A 26 7.28 -11.14 2.27
N VAL A 27 7.02 -10.02 2.95
CA VAL A 27 7.36 -8.67 2.46
C VAL A 27 8.86 -8.52 2.20
N ALA A 28 9.72 -9.11 3.03
CA ALA A 28 11.16 -9.05 2.83
C ALA A 28 11.63 -9.72 1.51
N GLY A 29 10.90 -10.71 1.00
CA GLY A 29 11.19 -11.34 -0.29
C GLY A 29 10.65 -10.58 -1.50
N GLU A 30 9.76 -9.62 -1.29
CA GLU A 30 8.97 -8.97 -2.34
C GLU A 30 9.08 -7.43 -2.29
N GLN A 31 10.15 -6.90 -1.68
CA GLN A 31 10.34 -5.46 -1.46
C GLN A 31 10.34 -4.64 -2.75
N ASP A 32 10.77 -5.25 -3.86
CA ASP A 32 10.85 -4.64 -5.19
C ASP A 32 9.48 -4.19 -5.73
N LYS A 33 8.38 -4.76 -5.21
CA LYS A 33 7.01 -4.46 -5.62
C LYS A 33 6.36 -3.35 -4.80
N ILE A 34 7.05 -2.86 -3.77
CA ILE A 34 6.51 -1.93 -2.77
C ILE A 34 7.27 -0.61 -2.86
N VAL A 35 6.52 0.46 -3.10
CA VAL A 35 7.00 1.84 -3.03
C VAL A 35 7.15 2.29 -1.58
N TYR A 36 6.12 2.00 -0.79
CA TYR A 36 6.04 2.33 0.63
C TYR A 36 5.07 1.38 1.32
N ALA A 37 5.39 0.93 2.53
CA ALA A 37 4.45 0.20 3.35
C ALA A 37 4.70 0.50 4.84
N GLY A 38 3.64 0.55 5.62
CA GLY A 38 3.76 0.83 7.05
C GLY A 38 2.47 0.60 7.82
N PRO A 39 2.55 0.51 9.16
CA PRO A 39 1.36 0.49 9.98
C PRO A 39 0.68 1.86 10.00
N LEU A 40 -0.64 1.86 10.00
CA LEU A 40 -1.43 3.04 10.39
C LEU A 40 -1.39 3.15 11.90
N ILE A 41 -1.04 4.33 12.41
CA ILE A 41 -0.90 4.59 13.85
C ILE A 41 -1.95 5.60 14.30
N GLU A 42 -2.64 5.30 15.40
CA GLU A 42 -3.54 6.20 16.11
C GLU A 42 -3.23 6.09 17.61
N ASP A 43 -2.95 7.22 18.27
CA ASP A 43 -2.55 7.29 19.68
C ASP A 43 -1.44 6.29 20.08
N GLY A 44 -0.45 6.13 19.19
CA GLY A 44 0.69 5.22 19.39
C GLY A 44 0.37 3.73 19.21
N ARG A 45 -0.86 3.38 18.82
CA ARG A 45 -1.29 2.00 18.54
C ARG A 45 -1.39 1.75 17.04
N MET A 46 -0.98 0.56 16.62
CA MET A 46 -1.21 0.09 15.26
C MET A 46 -2.69 -0.26 15.09
N ILE A 47 -3.36 0.40 14.14
CA ILE A 47 -4.78 0.20 13.83
C ILE A 47 -5.03 -0.34 12.42
N GLY A 48 -3.96 -0.63 11.68
CA GLY A 48 -4.05 -1.04 10.29
C GLY A 48 -2.71 -0.96 9.57
N SER A 49 -2.77 -1.03 8.24
CA SER A 49 -1.63 -0.89 7.35
C SER A 49 -2.00 -0.05 6.13
N VAL A 50 -1.00 0.64 5.61
CA VAL A 50 -1.03 1.24 4.27
C VAL A 50 0.10 0.63 3.45
N PHE A 51 -0.20 0.31 2.20
CA PHE A 51 0.76 -0.14 1.20
C PHE A 51 0.58 0.69 -0.07
N ILE A 52 1.69 1.07 -0.68
CA ILE A 52 1.76 1.65 -2.01
C ILE A 52 2.61 0.68 -2.83
N PHE A 53 1.99 0.03 -3.81
CA PHE A 53 2.62 -0.94 -4.67
C PHE A 53 3.02 -0.33 -6.02
N ASP A 54 3.98 -0.94 -6.71
CA ASP A 54 4.22 -0.75 -8.14
C ASP A 54 4.04 -2.11 -8.83
N MET A 55 2.88 -2.30 -9.47
CA MET A 55 2.47 -3.57 -10.07
C MET A 55 2.15 -3.38 -11.56
N ALA A 56 2.27 -4.44 -12.34
CA ALA A 56 1.90 -4.39 -13.77
C ALA A 56 0.42 -4.03 -13.95
N ASP A 57 -0.47 -4.66 -13.16
CA ASP A 57 -1.91 -4.49 -13.21
C ASP A 57 -2.58 -4.91 -11.88
N ARG A 58 -3.92 -4.89 -11.88
CA ARG A 58 -4.73 -5.29 -10.71
C ARG A 58 -4.63 -6.78 -10.42
N ALA A 59 -4.47 -7.65 -11.41
CA ALA A 59 -4.38 -9.09 -11.21
C ALA A 59 -3.08 -9.47 -10.50
N ALA A 60 -1.96 -8.81 -10.84
CA ALA A 60 -0.69 -8.95 -10.15
C ALA A 60 -0.78 -8.50 -8.68
N LEU A 61 -1.49 -7.40 -8.40
CA LEU A 61 -1.78 -6.98 -7.03
C LEU A 61 -2.58 -8.04 -6.28
N ASP A 62 -3.70 -8.51 -6.84
CA ASP A 62 -4.56 -9.49 -6.17
C ASP A 62 -3.80 -10.80 -5.86
N ALA A 63 -2.90 -11.23 -6.76
CA ALA A 63 -2.03 -12.38 -6.53
C ALA A 63 -1.02 -12.15 -5.39
N TYR A 64 -0.41 -10.96 -5.33
CA TYR A 64 0.46 -10.59 -4.20
C TYR A 64 -0.31 -10.62 -2.88
N LEU A 65 -1.51 -10.00 -2.84
CA LEU A 65 -2.35 -9.95 -1.64
C LEU A 65 -2.78 -11.34 -1.18
N ALA A 66 -3.09 -12.26 -2.11
CA ALA A 66 -3.41 -13.64 -1.75
C ALA A 66 -2.22 -14.40 -1.11
N GLY A 67 -0.98 -13.98 -1.39
CA GLY A 67 0.24 -14.55 -0.81
C GLY A 67 0.64 -13.96 0.55
N ASP A 68 0.23 -12.72 0.83
CA ASP A 68 0.57 -12.04 2.07
C ASP A 68 -0.28 -12.55 3.26
N PRO A 69 0.34 -13.08 4.34
CA PRO A 69 -0.36 -13.59 5.52
C PRO A 69 -1.34 -12.61 6.18
N TYR A 70 -1.15 -11.30 6.10
CA TYR A 70 -2.12 -10.36 6.65
C TYR A 70 -3.44 -10.38 5.87
N PHE A 71 -3.36 -10.51 4.56
CA PHE A 71 -4.53 -10.51 3.68
C PHE A 71 -5.16 -11.92 3.61
N ALA A 72 -4.34 -12.96 3.45
CA ALA A 72 -4.79 -14.35 3.37
C ALA A 72 -5.51 -14.82 4.66
N GLU A 73 -5.03 -14.39 5.82
CA GLU A 73 -5.63 -14.73 7.13
C GLU A 73 -6.74 -13.75 7.53
N GLY A 74 -7.06 -12.79 6.67
CA GLY A 74 -8.18 -11.86 6.84
C GLY A 74 -8.08 -11.03 8.11
N ILE A 75 -6.91 -10.46 8.42
CA ILE A 75 -6.72 -9.66 9.64
C ILE A 75 -7.43 -8.31 9.58
N PHE A 76 -7.75 -7.83 8.38
CA PHE A 76 -8.35 -6.52 8.14
C PHE A 76 -9.88 -6.58 8.15
N GLU A 77 -10.52 -5.66 8.88
CA GLU A 77 -11.96 -5.45 8.90
C GLU A 77 -12.43 -4.80 7.60
N THR A 78 -11.69 -3.79 7.14
CA THR A 78 -11.92 -3.13 5.85
C THR A 78 -10.63 -3.14 5.03
N ILE A 79 -10.81 -3.27 3.72
CA ILE A 79 -9.73 -3.14 2.73
C ILE A 79 -10.23 -2.20 1.64
N GLU A 80 -9.52 -1.10 1.44
CA GLU A 80 -9.75 -0.15 0.36
C GLU A 80 -8.57 -0.21 -0.61
N ILE A 81 -8.87 -0.26 -1.92
CA ILE A 81 -7.86 -0.36 -2.98
C ILE A 81 -8.16 0.72 -4.02
N TYR A 82 -7.15 1.53 -4.31
CA TYR A 82 -7.22 2.60 -5.30
C TYR A 82 -6.06 2.50 -6.28
N GLU A 83 -6.33 2.72 -7.58
CA GLU A 83 -5.28 3.11 -8.51
C GLU A 83 -4.76 4.49 -8.14
N SER A 84 -3.45 4.67 -8.21
CA SER A 84 -2.78 5.93 -7.91
C SER A 84 -1.71 6.22 -8.95
N ARG A 85 -1.42 7.52 -9.10
CA ARG A 85 -0.32 8.00 -9.93
C ARG A 85 0.75 8.56 -9.02
N TRP A 86 1.97 8.05 -9.15
CA TRP A 86 3.11 8.61 -8.44
C TRP A 86 3.39 10.03 -8.96
N MET A 87 3.26 11.02 -8.07
CA MET A 87 3.61 12.41 -8.35
C MET A 87 4.88 12.84 -7.62
N VAL A 88 5.05 12.43 -6.35
CA VAL A 88 6.12 12.86 -5.45
C VAL A 88 6.73 11.66 -4.72
N PRO A 89 8.07 11.59 -4.55
CA PRO A 89 9.08 12.50 -5.13
C PRO A 89 9.09 12.45 -6.66
N GLU A 90 9.53 13.53 -7.30
CA GLU A 90 9.68 13.55 -8.76
C GLU A 90 10.62 12.43 -9.21
N ARG A 91 10.13 11.54 -10.07
CA ARG A 91 10.98 10.52 -10.74
C ARG A 91 11.75 11.13 -11.91
N GLU A 92 11.16 12.17 -12.52
CA GLU A 92 11.76 12.96 -13.60
C GLU A 92 11.79 14.44 -13.17
N PRO A 93 12.95 15.11 -13.18
CA PRO A 93 13.06 16.50 -12.77
C PRO A 93 12.14 17.43 -13.57
N GLY A 94 11.36 18.26 -12.88
CA GLY A 94 10.45 19.23 -13.49
C GLY A 94 9.09 18.68 -13.89
N PHE A 95 8.81 17.40 -13.58
CA PHE A 95 7.51 16.78 -13.83
C PHE A 95 6.35 17.57 -13.20
N LEU A 96 6.45 17.98 -11.94
CA LEU A 96 5.36 18.69 -11.26
C LEU A 96 5.14 20.08 -11.85
N ALA A 97 6.22 20.77 -12.26
CA ALA A 97 6.11 22.05 -12.94
C ALA A 97 5.35 21.91 -14.28
N ALA A 98 5.67 20.86 -15.05
CA ALA A 98 4.97 20.58 -16.29
C ALA A 98 3.49 20.20 -16.07
N GLU A 99 3.18 19.41 -15.04
CA GLU A 99 1.79 19.08 -14.66
C GLU A 99 1.01 20.32 -14.23
N ALA A 100 1.64 21.25 -13.49
CA ALA A 100 1.00 22.49 -13.06
C ALA A 100 0.62 23.38 -14.27
N GLU A 101 1.50 23.51 -15.26
CA GLU A 101 1.19 24.25 -16.49
C GLU A 101 0.10 23.57 -17.32
N ARG A 102 0.08 22.22 -17.38
CA ARG A 102 -1.02 21.47 -18.01
C ARG A 102 -2.37 21.72 -17.34
N ALA A 103 -2.40 21.76 -16.01
CA ALA A 103 -3.64 21.98 -15.26
C ALA A 103 -4.24 23.36 -15.53
N LYS A 104 -3.41 24.42 -15.55
CA LYS A 104 -3.85 25.79 -15.89
C LYS A 104 -4.40 25.91 -17.32
N ALA A 105 -3.84 25.17 -18.26
CA ALA A 105 -4.26 25.22 -19.66
C ALA A 105 -5.59 24.48 -19.93
N ALA A 106 -6.06 23.69 -18.97
CA ALA A 106 -7.33 22.96 -19.04
C ALA A 106 -8.50 23.71 -18.38
N GLU A 107 -8.24 24.87 -17.79
CA GLU A 107 -9.22 25.82 -17.22
C GLU A 107 -9.64 26.86 -18.28
#